data_AF-A0A931EEF4-F1
#
_entry.id   AF-A0A931EEF4-F1
#
_cell.length_a   1.000
_cell.length_b   1.000
_cell.length_c   1.000
_cell.angle_alpha   90.00
_cell.angle_beta   90.00
_cell.angle_gamma   90.00
#
_symmetry.space_group_name_H-M   'P 1'
#
loop_
_entity.id
_entity.type
_entity.pdbx_description
1 polymer ?
#
loop_
_entity_poly.entity_id
_entity_poly.type
_entity_poly.pdbx_seq_one_letter_code
_entity_poly.pdbx_strand_id
1 'polypeptide(L)'
;MAQSAGLHEPEDRLSSETIDRHRAIASIQEELEAVDWYDQRVDATTDAALADVLAHNRDEEKEHAAMTLEWLRRNDPVLDKHLRTYLFTSEPVVRIEAEPDAGGGDQGPDSLGIGDLRV
;
A
#
# COMPACT_ATOMS: atom_id res chain seq x y z
N MET A 1 8.53 20.89 12.76
CA MET A 1 7.60 19.83 12.34
C MET A 1 7.82 18.70 13.33
N ALA A 2 6.81 18.34 14.12
CA ALA A 2 6.94 17.20 15.03
C ALA A 2 6.90 15.93 14.18
N GLN A 3 7.94 15.11 14.28
CA GLN A 3 7.96 13.78 13.67
C GLN A 3 6.90 12.96 14.41
N SER A 4 5.83 12.59 13.70
CA SER A 4 4.70 11.83 14.25
C SER A 4 5.05 10.34 14.44
N ALA A 5 6.31 10.05 14.80
CA ALA A 5 6.83 8.70 14.89
C ALA A 5 6.22 7.88 16.06
N GLY A 6 5.52 8.55 16.99
CA GLY A 6 4.89 7.91 18.14
C GLY A 6 3.36 7.90 18.09
N LEU A 7 2.78 7.15 19.02
CA LEU A 7 1.32 7.11 19.26
C LEU A 7 0.80 8.49 19.69
N HIS A 8 -0.41 8.84 19.23
CA HIS A 8 -1.11 10.07 19.62
C HIS A 8 -2.11 9.89 20.75
N GLU A 9 -2.37 8.65 21.14
CA GLU A 9 -3.23 8.28 22.27
C GLU A 9 -2.45 7.34 23.20
N PRO A 10 -2.80 7.27 24.49
CA PRO A 10 -2.21 6.30 25.41
C PRO A 10 -2.31 4.86 24.88
N GLU A 11 -1.21 4.11 24.92
CA GLU A 11 -1.14 2.74 24.38
C GLU A 11 -2.18 1.80 25.01
N ASP A 12 -2.47 1.96 26.30
CA ASP A 12 -3.46 1.19 27.05
C ASP A 12 -4.91 1.44 26.59
N ARG A 13 -5.14 2.44 25.75
CA ARG A 13 -6.44 2.74 25.12
C ARG A 13 -6.56 2.24 23.69
N LEU A 14 -5.51 1.61 23.15
CA LEU A 14 -5.46 1.16 21.76
C LEU A 14 -5.56 -0.37 21.69
N SER A 15 -6.21 -0.87 20.63
CA SER A 15 -6.22 -2.31 20.35
C SER A 15 -4.86 -2.76 19.83
N SER A 16 -4.49 -4.03 20.06
CA SER A 16 -3.26 -4.62 19.49
C SER A 16 -3.20 -4.46 17.97
N GLU A 17 -4.33 -4.64 17.29
CA GLU A 17 -4.46 -4.47 15.84
C GLU A 17 -4.17 -3.02 15.39
N THR A 18 -4.62 -2.02 16.18
CA THR A 18 -4.33 -0.61 15.91
C THR A 18 -2.85 -0.31 16.08
N ILE A 19 -2.23 -0.88 17.13
CA ILE A 19 -0.81 -0.74 17.36
C ILE A 19 -0.01 -1.40 16.23
N ASP A 20 -0.38 -2.59 15.76
CA ASP A 20 0.30 -3.27 14.65
C ASP A 20 0.18 -2.49 13.33
N ARG A 21 -1.01 -1.94 13.04
CA ARG A 21 -1.16 -1.02 11.90
C ARG A 21 -0.32 0.24 12.06
N HIS A 22 -0.25 0.83 13.25
CA HIS A 22 0.61 2.00 13.50
C HIS A 22 2.07 1.68 13.22
N ARG A 23 2.58 0.52 13.68
CA ARG A 23 3.94 0.06 13.37
C ARG A 23 4.18 0.00 11.86
N ALA A 24 3.30 -0.67 11.12
CA ALA A 24 3.42 -0.79 9.67
C ALA A 24 3.33 0.56 8.94
N ILE A 25 2.46 1.46 9.38
CA ILE A 25 2.32 2.82 8.81
C ILE A 25 3.58 3.64 9.08
N ALA A 26 4.09 3.63 10.30
CA ALA A 26 5.31 4.34 10.66
C ALA A 26 6.51 3.83 9.86
N SER A 27 6.65 2.51 9.69
CA SER A 27 7.70 1.94 8.84
C SER A 27 7.59 2.43 7.39
N ILE A 28 6.39 2.42 6.77
CA ILE A 28 6.24 2.96 5.41
C ILE A 28 6.58 4.45 5.34
N GLN A 29 6.24 5.24 6.37
CA GLN A 29 6.60 6.66 6.42
C GLN A 29 8.13 6.85 6.44
N GLU A 30 8.84 6.04 7.24
CA GLU A 30 10.30 6.05 7.30
C GLU A 30 10.92 5.65 5.95
N GLU A 31 10.42 4.59 5.31
CA GLU A 31 10.93 4.15 4.00
C GLU A 31 10.72 5.22 2.92
N LEU A 32 9.54 5.85 2.88
CA LEU A 32 9.26 6.91 1.89
C LEU A 32 10.08 8.18 2.15
N GLU A 33 10.37 8.50 3.42
CA GLU A 33 11.28 9.58 3.80
C GLU A 33 12.72 9.26 3.34
N ALA A 34 13.17 8.01 3.53
CA ALA A 34 14.46 7.54 3.04
C ALA A 34 14.56 7.61 1.51
N VAL A 35 13.53 7.17 0.78
CA VAL A 35 13.46 7.28 -0.70
C VAL A 35 13.64 8.73 -1.14
N ASP A 36 12.87 9.66 -0.59
CA ASP A 36 12.96 11.09 -0.93
C ASP A 36 14.36 11.65 -0.64
N TRP A 37 14.89 11.40 0.55
CA TRP A 37 16.21 11.88 0.94
C TRP A 37 17.32 11.31 0.08
N TYR A 38 17.27 10.03 -0.27
CA TYR A 38 18.28 9.44 -1.15
C TYR A 38 18.17 10.00 -2.56
N ASP A 39 16.97 10.21 -3.11
CA ASP A 39 16.81 10.78 -4.45
C ASP A 39 17.44 12.19 -4.54
N GLN A 40 17.18 13.05 -3.54
CA GLN A 40 17.80 14.37 -3.45
C GLN A 40 19.33 14.30 -3.35
N ARG A 41 19.87 13.34 -2.60
CA ARG A 41 21.32 13.19 -2.42
C ARG A 41 22.00 12.62 -3.67
N VAL A 42 21.33 11.72 -4.40
CA VAL A 42 21.80 11.21 -5.70
C VAL A 42 21.93 12.37 -6.69
N ASP A 43 20.95 13.28 -6.76
CA ASP A 43 21.00 14.45 -7.63
C ASP A 43 22.08 15.47 -7.22
N ALA A 44 22.31 15.63 -5.91
CA ALA A 44 23.21 16.67 -5.39
C ALA A 44 24.68 16.24 -5.26
N THR A 45 24.97 14.94 -5.18
CA THR A 45 26.34 14.46 -4.97
C THR A 45 27.21 14.64 -6.21
N THR A 46 28.49 14.96 -6.00
CA THR A 46 29.50 15.04 -7.07
C THR A 46 30.40 13.81 -7.14
N ASP A 47 30.26 12.86 -6.20
CA ASP A 47 30.97 11.58 -6.20
C ASP A 47 30.08 10.48 -6.80
N ALA A 48 30.53 9.94 -7.94
CA ALA A 48 29.79 8.91 -8.69
C ALA A 48 29.68 7.58 -7.93
N ALA A 49 30.70 7.17 -7.19
CA ALA A 49 30.65 5.93 -6.42
C ALA A 49 29.66 6.03 -5.26
N LEU A 50 29.58 7.22 -4.63
CA LEU A 50 28.55 7.48 -3.64
C LEU A 50 27.15 7.52 -4.27
N ALA A 51 27.00 8.14 -5.45
CA ALA A 51 25.70 8.16 -6.16
C ALA A 51 25.16 6.75 -6.41
N ASP A 52 26.01 5.82 -6.85
CA ASP A 52 25.64 4.42 -7.09
C ASP A 52 25.14 3.73 -5.81
N VAL A 53 25.83 3.92 -4.67
CA VAL A 53 25.41 3.35 -3.38
C VAL A 53 24.07 3.94 -2.93
N LEU A 54 23.90 5.27 -3.02
CA LEU A 54 22.67 5.92 -2.59
C LEU A 54 21.48 5.54 -3.48
N ALA A 55 21.69 5.39 -4.79
CA ALA A 55 20.66 4.95 -5.72
C ALA A 55 20.25 3.50 -5.47
N HIS A 56 21.20 2.61 -5.16
CA HIS A 56 20.90 1.24 -4.77
C HIS A 56 20.04 1.21 -3.50
N ASN A 57 20.47 1.88 -2.42
CA ASN A 57 19.70 1.94 -1.17
C ASN A 57 18.29 2.50 -1.41
N ARG A 58 18.17 3.63 -2.13
CA ARG A 58 16.88 4.24 -2.50
C ARG A 58 15.92 3.24 -3.14
N ASP A 59 16.43 2.39 -4.02
CA ASP A 59 15.60 1.46 -4.76
C ASP A 59 15.21 0.23 -3.91
N GLU A 60 16.06 -0.18 -2.95
CA GLU A 60 15.69 -1.19 -1.93
C GLU A 60 14.62 -0.68 -0.96
N GLU A 61 14.66 0.58 -0.53
CA GLU A 61 13.61 1.11 0.38
C GLU A 61 12.22 1.11 -0.27
N LYS A 62 12.14 1.21 -1.60
CA LYS A 62 10.87 1.06 -2.34
C LYS A 62 10.31 -0.36 -2.21
N GLU A 63 11.18 -1.37 -2.19
CA GLU A 63 10.79 -2.76 -1.92
C GLU A 63 10.28 -2.90 -0.49
N HIS A 64 10.99 -2.35 0.51
CA HIS A 64 10.58 -2.38 1.91
C HIS A 64 9.21 -1.72 2.13
N ALA A 65 8.98 -0.55 1.51
CA ALA A 65 7.70 0.13 1.53
C ALA A 65 6.59 -0.72 0.90
N ALA A 66 6.84 -1.34 -0.27
CA ALA A 66 5.87 -2.17 -0.97
C ALA A 66 5.51 -3.44 -0.18
N MET A 67 6.49 -4.11 0.43
CA MET A 67 6.28 -5.29 1.27
C MET A 67 5.38 -4.97 2.47
N THR A 68 5.65 -3.84 3.14
CA THR A 68 4.88 -3.41 4.31
C THR A 68 3.49 -2.92 3.93
N LEU A 69 3.35 -2.24 2.79
CA LEU A 69 2.05 -1.84 2.24
C LEU A 69 1.17 -3.05 1.91
N GLU A 70 1.75 -4.13 1.38
CA GLU A 70 1.03 -5.38 1.13
C GLU A 70 0.53 -6.03 2.43
N TRP A 71 1.31 -5.96 3.52
CA TRP A 71 0.82 -6.41 4.83
C TRP A 71 -0.38 -5.56 5.28
N LEU A 72 -0.32 -4.23 5.17
CA LEU A 72 -1.46 -3.36 5.49
C LEU A 72 -2.69 -3.69 4.62
N ARG A 73 -2.51 -3.87 3.31
CA ARG A 73 -3.60 -4.26 2.40
C ARG A 73 -4.32 -5.54 2.87
N ARG A 74 -3.57 -6.51 3.39
CA ARG A 74 -4.16 -7.78 3.90
C ARG A 74 -4.88 -7.62 5.25
N ASN A 75 -4.60 -6.55 6.00
CA ASN A 75 -5.09 -6.37 7.38
C ASN A 75 -6.00 -5.13 7.55
N ASP A 76 -6.31 -4.41 6.47
CA ASP A 76 -7.24 -3.28 6.46
C ASP A 76 -8.14 -3.36 5.20
N PRO A 77 -9.41 -3.83 5.34
CA PRO A 77 -10.31 -3.99 4.20
C PRO A 77 -10.66 -2.70 3.46
N VAL A 78 -10.63 -1.55 4.16
CA VAL A 78 -10.92 -0.26 3.53
C VAL A 78 -9.74 0.16 2.68
N LEU A 79 -8.52 0.00 3.20
CA LEU A 79 -7.30 0.22 2.42
C LEU A 79 -7.23 -0.72 1.21
N ASP A 80 -7.56 -2.01 1.35
CA ASP A 80 -7.59 -2.97 0.23
C ASP A 80 -8.51 -2.50 -0.89
N LYS A 81 -9.73 -2.07 -0.54
CA LYS A 81 -10.69 -1.53 -1.51
C LYS A 81 -10.05 -0.39 -2.30
N HIS A 82 -9.50 0.62 -1.62
CA HIS A 82 -8.92 1.77 -2.30
C HIS A 82 -7.69 1.41 -3.14
N LEU A 83 -6.78 0.58 -2.61
CA LEU A 83 -5.60 0.15 -3.37
C LEU A 83 -5.98 -0.58 -4.66
N ARG A 84 -7.04 -1.41 -4.64
CA ARG A 84 -7.57 -2.07 -5.85
C ARG A 84 -8.25 -1.12 -6.83
N THR A 85 -8.90 -0.07 -6.33
CA THR A 85 -9.53 0.95 -7.17
C THR A 85 -8.49 1.73 -7.97
N TYR A 86 -7.36 2.13 -7.36
CA TYR A 86 -6.43 3.09 -7.98
C TYR A 86 -5.13 2.49 -8.52
N LEU A 87 -4.61 1.40 -7.95
CA LEU A 87 -3.32 0.87 -8.41
C LEU A 87 -3.47 0.12 -9.73
N PHE A 88 -2.43 0.22 -10.55
CA PHE A 88 -2.31 -0.47 -11.85
C PHE A 88 -3.37 -0.07 -12.89
N THR A 89 -3.96 1.13 -12.76
CA THR A 89 -4.86 1.73 -13.75
C THR A 89 -4.12 2.69 -14.68
N SER A 90 -4.67 2.94 -15.87
CA SER A 90 -4.13 3.90 -16.85
C SER A 90 -4.94 5.20 -16.98
N GLU A 91 -6.14 5.26 -16.40
CA GLU A 91 -6.97 6.47 -16.40
C GLU A 91 -6.35 7.56 -15.50
N PRO A 92 -6.63 8.86 -15.76
CA PRO A 92 -6.23 9.93 -14.84
C PRO A 92 -6.77 9.64 -13.43
N VAL A 93 -5.89 9.55 -12.43
CA VAL A 93 -6.21 9.06 -11.06
C VAL A 93 -7.45 9.74 -10.47
N VAL A 94 -7.58 11.06 -10.62
CA VAL A 94 -8.72 11.85 -10.11
C VAL A 94 -10.05 11.56 -10.80
N ARG A 95 -10.06 10.83 -11.92
CA ARG A 95 -11.28 10.44 -12.65
C ARG A 95 -11.81 9.07 -12.23
N ILE A 96 -11.01 8.25 -11.56
CA ILE A 96 -11.39 6.88 -11.16
C ILE A 96 -12.51 6.92 -10.10
N GLU A 97 -12.54 7.94 -9.26
CA GLU A 97 -13.58 8.14 -8.23
C GLU A 97 -15.00 8.35 -8.79
N ALA A 98 -15.11 8.79 -10.05
CA ALA A 98 -16.39 9.13 -10.68
C ALA A 98 -17.14 7.89 -11.20
N GLU A 99 -16.51 6.72 -11.24
CA GLU A 99 -17.15 5.47 -11.62
C GLU A 99 -17.64 4.73 -10.36
N PRO A 100 -18.95 4.70 -10.06
CA PRO A 100 -19.46 3.93 -8.94
C PRO A 100 -19.20 2.44 -9.21
N ASP A 101 -18.56 1.77 -8.23
CA ASP A 101 -18.25 0.33 -8.17
C ASP A 101 -19.14 -0.51 -9.10
N ALA A 102 -18.66 -0.81 -10.31
CA ALA A 102 -19.22 -1.84 -11.16
C ALA A 102 -18.79 -3.19 -10.59
N GLY A 103 -19.55 -3.64 -9.59
CA GLY A 103 -19.54 -4.93 -8.89
C GLY A 103 -18.49 -5.96 -9.30
N GLY A 104 -17.58 -6.25 -8.37
CA GLY A 104 -16.89 -7.53 -8.32
C GLY A 104 -17.91 -8.66 -8.12
N GLY A 105 -18.40 -9.22 -9.22
CA GLY A 105 -19.27 -10.38 -9.23
C GLY A 105 -18.51 -11.62 -8.77
N ASP A 106 -18.82 -12.08 -7.57
CA ASP A 106 -18.58 -13.44 -7.13
C ASP A 106 -19.45 -14.38 -8.00
N GLN A 107 -18.89 -14.92 -9.07
CA GLN A 107 -19.48 -16.05 -9.78
C GLN A 107 -18.98 -17.34 -9.13
N GLY A 108 -19.67 -17.75 -8.07
CA GLY A 108 -19.61 -19.11 -7.54
C GLY A 108 -20.14 -20.14 -8.56
N PRO A 109 -19.72 -21.42 -8.46
CA PRO A 109 -19.66 -22.32 -9.60
C PRO A 109 -21.00 -22.98 -9.95
N ASP A 110 -21.22 -23.13 -11.26
CA ASP A 110 -22.03 -24.14 -11.95
C ASP A 110 -23.17 -24.81 -11.15
N SER A 111 -24.35 -24.20 -11.20
CA SER A 111 -25.61 -24.95 -11.08
C SER A 111 -26.05 -25.38 -12.48
N LEU A 112 -25.58 -26.56 -12.91
CA LEU A 112 -26.05 -27.22 -14.12
C LEU A 112 -27.55 -27.55 -13.97
N GLY A 113 -28.38 -26.80 -14.71
CA GLY A 113 -29.81 -27.02 -14.85
C GLY A 113 -30.13 -28.32 -15.59
N ILE A 114 -30.06 -29.46 -14.88
CA ILE A 114 -30.60 -30.74 -15.33
C ILE A 114 -31.64 -31.18 -14.30
N GLY A 115 -32.91 -31.01 -14.65
CA GLY A 115 -34.01 -31.41 -13.78
C GLY A 115 -35.38 -31.25 -14.43
N ASP A 116 -35.49 -31.53 -15.74
CA ASP A 116 -36.80 -31.73 -16.38
C ASP A 116 -36.64 -32.74 -17.53
N LEU A 117 -36.52 -34.01 -17.18
CA LEU A 117 -36.78 -35.11 -18.10
C LEU A 117 -37.92 -35.96 -17.54
N ARG A 118 -39.07 -35.81 -18.18
CA ARG A 118 -40.27 -36.64 -17.99
C ARG A 118 -39.97 -38.08 -18.42
N VAL A 119 -40.19 -39.03 -17.51
CA VAL A 119 -40.76 -40.37 -17.77
C VAL A 119 -41.66 -40.72 -16.59
#